data_AF-A0A0E2HC80-F1
#
_entry.id   AF-A0A0E2HC80-F1
#
_cell.length_a   1.000
_cell.length_b   1.000
_cell.length_c   1.000
_cell.angle_alpha   90.00
_cell.angle_beta   90.00
_cell.angle_gamma   90.00
#
_symmetry.space_group_name_H-M   'P 1'
#
loop_
_entity.id
_entity.type
_entity.pdbx_description
1 polymer ?
#
loop_
_entity_poly.entity_id
_entity_poly.type
_entity_poly.pdbx_seq_one_letter_code
_entity_poly.pdbx_strand_id
1 'polypeptide(L)'
;MKETAAILRNYIDCYRLDTPRWADMPLFFNHREEKLTRQGITYILQKYAEDAGIGKITPHILRHSKAVHLTEADINPVYIRDFLGHTDLKVPQIYSKASVKMKRDAIEKLAGQKTPLPETDSLVKTKNWVDDKDLM
;
A
#
# COMPACT_ATOMS: atom_id res chain seq x y z
N MET A 1 10.01 -4.01 11.15
CA MET A 1 11.17 -3.99 10.22
C MET A 1 12.33 -4.86 10.74
N LYS A 2 12.33 -5.28 12.01
CA LYS A 2 13.41 -6.11 12.57
C LYS A 2 13.48 -7.47 11.85
N GLU A 3 12.32 -8.01 11.51
CA GLU A 3 12.11 -9.30 10.83
C GLU A 3 12.65 -9.24 9.40
N THR A 4 12.29 -8.22 8.63
CA THR A 4 12.81 -8.01 7.27
C THR A 4 14.32 -7.84 7.26
N ALA A 5 14.87 -7.08 8.22
CA ALA A 5 16.31 -6.91 8.35
C ALA A 5 17.03 -8.20 8.76
N ALA A 6 16.37 -9.09 9.52
CA ALA A 6 16.92 -10.40 9.86
C ALA A 6 16.93 -11.32 8.62
N ILE A 7 15.84 -11.37 7.84
CA ILE A 7 15.78 -12.14 6.59
C ILE A 7 16.86 -11.66 5.60
N LEU A 8 17.03 -10.35 5.46
CA LEU A 8 18.02 -9.78 4.54
C LEU A 8 19.46 -10.09 4.99
N ARG A 9 19.74 -10.02 6.30
CA ARG A 9 21.05 -10.40 6.84
C ARG A 9 21.35 -11.86 6.58
N ASN A 10 20.41 -12.76 6.89
CA ASN A 10 20.58 -14.19 6.61
C ASN A 10 20.85 -14.44 5.12
N TYR A 11 20.18 -13.72 4.22
CA TYR A 11 20.43 -13.81 2.79
C TYR A 11 21.86 -13.36 2.43
N ILE A 12 22.31 -12.21 2.92
CA ILE A 12 23.67 -11.70 2.68
C ILE A 12 24.72 -12.69 3.20
N ASP A 13 24.53 -13.22 4.41
CA ASP A 13 25.46 -14.15 5.06
C ASP A 13 25.54 -15.50 4.32
N CYS A 14 24.39 -16.05 3.91
CA CYS A 14 24.33 -17.30 3.16
C CYS A 14 25.07 -17.23 1.81
N TYR A 15 25.01 -16.08 1.13
CA TYR A 15 25.64 -15.88 -0.18
C TYR A 15 26.99 -15.14 -0.12
N ARG A 16 27.44 -14.73 1.09
CA ARG A 16 28.68 -13.95 1.32
C ARG A 16 28.79 -12.71 0.43
N LEU A 17 27.69 -11.98 0.33
CA LEU A 17 27.56 -10.77 -0.51
C LEU A 17 28.27 -9.55 0.08
N ASP A 18 28.83 -9.68 1.28
CA ASP A 18 29.65 -8.69 1.97
C ASP A 18 31.11 -8.63 1.45
N THR A 19 31.47 -9.48 0.49
CA THR A 19 32.82 -9.53 -0.08
C THR A 19 32.99 -8.57 -1.28
N PRO A 20 34.20 -8.04 -1.54
CA PRO A 20 34.44 -7.05 -2.61
C PRO A 20 34.01 -7.52 -4.01
N ARG A 21 34.00 -8.84 -4.25
CA ARG A 21 33.54 -9.43 -5.51
C ARG A 21 32.09 -9.05 -5.86
N TRP A 22 31.24 -8.83 -4.86
CA TRP A 22 29.80 -8.60 -5.05
C TRP A 22 29.40 -7.13 -4.92
N ALA A 23 30.37 -6.22 -4.73
CA ALA A 23 30.09 -4.79 -4.53
C ALA A 23 29.32 -4.16 -5.69
N ASP A 24 29.63 -4.57 -6.93
CA ASP A 24 29.00 -4.06 -8.15
C ASP A 24 27.86 -4.97 -8.68
N MET A 25 27.56 -6.06 -7.97
CA MET A 25 26.56 -7.04 -8.38
C MET A 25 25.18 -6.69 -7.82
N PRO A 26 24.09 -7.09 -8.50
CA PRO A 26 22.75 -6.90 -7.97
C PRO A 26 22.56 -7.69 -6.67
N LEU A 27 22.01 -7.04 -5.64
CA LEU A 27 21.73 -7.67 -4.35
C LEU A 27 20.90 -8.94 -4.50
N PHE A 28 19.92 -8.96 -5.41
CA PHE A 28 19.16 -10.15 -5.76
C PHE A 28 19.43 -10.56 -7.21
N PHE A 29 19.81 -11.82 -7.41
CA PHE A 29 20.22 -12.35 -8.71
C PHE A 29 19.52 -13.67 -9.05
N ASN A 30 19.52 -14.01 -10.33
CA ASN A 30 19.03 -15.29 -10.85
C ASN A 30 20.12 -16.39 -10.72
N HIS A 31 19.83 -17.62 -11.14
CA HIS A 31 20.81 -18.72 -11.10
C HIS A 31 22.09 -18.47 -11.93
N ARG A 32 22.07 -17.51 -12.86
CA ARG A 32 23.23 -17.09 -13.66
C ARG A 32 23.97 -15.89 -13.07
N GLU A 33 23.65 -15.50 -11.83
CA GLU A 33 24.21 -14.32 -11.15
C GLU A 33 23.85 -12.97 -11.81
N GLU A 34 22.84 -12.95 -12.67
CA GLU A 34 22.36 -11.74 -13.34
C GLU A 34 21.19 -11.12 -12.58
N LYS A 35 20.88 -9.85 -12.88
CA LYS A 35 19.74 -9.14 -12.31
C LYS A 35 18.43 -9.90 -12.52
N LEU A 36 17.66 -10.08 -11.45
CA LEU A 36 16.31 -10.64 -11.54
C LEU A 36 15.41 -9.79 -12.43
N THR A 37 14.73 -10.45 -13.37
CA THR A 37 13.72 -9.83 -14.23
C THR A 37 12.35 -9.83 -13.55
N ARG A 38 11.44 -8.93 -13.99
CA ARG A 38 10.06 -8.90 -13.48
C ARG A 38 9.34 -10.25 -13.65
N GLN A 39 9.56 -10.90 -14.79
CA GLN A 39 9.01 -12.22 -15.08
C GLN A 39 9.63 -13.29 -14.17
N GLY A 40 10.94 -13.24 -13.93
CA GLY A 40 11.63 -14.16 -13.02
C GLY A 40 11.09 -14.08 -11.59
N ILE A 41 10.89 -12.86 -11.06
CA ILE A 41 10.28 -12.67 -9.73
C ILE A 41 8.86 -13.22 -9.70
N THR A 42 8.06 -12.95 -10.75
CA THR A 42 6.68 -13.44 -10.84
C THR A 42 6.63 -14.97 -10.88
N TYR A 43 7.54 -15.61 -11.62
CA TYR A 43 7.67 -17.06 -11.65
C TYR A 43 8.02 -17.64 -10.28
N ILE A 44 9.01 -17.06 -9.58
CA ILE A 44 9.40 -17.49 -8.23
C ILE A 44 8.22 -17.38 -7.26
N LEU A 45 7.49 -16.25 -7.28
CA LEU A 45 6.31 -16.06 -6.44
C LEU A 45 5.22 -17.07 -6.74
N GLN A 46 4.94 -17.33 -8.01
CA GLN A 46 3.90 -18.27 -8.42
C GLN A 46 4.23 -19.70 -7.99
N LYS A 47 5.50 -20.11 -8.09
CA LYS A 47 5.97 -21.41 -7.60
C LYS A 47 5.67 -21.58 -6.10
N TYR A 48 6.06 -20.62 -5.27
CA TYR A 48 5.79 -20.70 -3.84
C TYR A 48 4.31 -20.52 -3.49
N ALA A 49 3.55 -19.83 -4.33
CA ALA A 49 2.10 -19.71 -4.17
C ALA A 49 1.43 -21.08 -4.36
N GLU A 50 1.82 -21.82 -5.39
CA GLU A 50 1.35 -23.18 -5.64
C GLU A 50 1.73 -24.13 -4.50
N ASP A 51 2.99 -24.10 -4.05
CA ASP A 51 3.47 -24.92 -2.93
C ASP A 51 2.70 -24.64 -1.62
N ALA A 52 2.29 -23.39 -1.40
CA ALA A 52 1.50 -22.98 -0.23
C ALA A 52 -0.01 -23.16 -0.41
N GLY A 53 -0.49 -23.62 -1.57
CA GLY A 53 -1.92 -23.75 -1.88
C GLY A 53 -2.67 -22.42 -1.94
N ILE A 54 -1.95 -21.31 -2.18
CA ILE A 54 -2.53 -19.97 -2.32
C ILE A 54 -2.71 -19.64 -3.80
N GLY A 55 -3.73 -18.85 -4.12
CA GLY A 55 -4.05 -18.47 -5.50
C GLY A 55 -2.95 -17.65 -6.18
N LYS A 56 -3.22 -17.18 -7.39
CA LYS A 56 -2.26 -16.39 -8.19
C LYS A 56 -1.78 -15.15 -7.43
N ILE A 57 -0.46 -15.06 -7.21
CA ILE A 57 0.19 -13.92 -6.55
C ILE A 57 1.17 -13.27 -7.52
N THR A 58 1.24 -11.94 -7.47
CA THR A 58 2.18 -11.14 -8.24
C THR A 58 2.86 -10.10 -7.34
N PRO A 59 4.02 -9.52 -7.74
CA PRO A 59 4.65 -8.47 -6.96
C PRO A 59 3.74 -7.27 -6.67
N HIS A 60 2.84 -6.94 -7.61
CA HIS A 60 1.87 -5.86 -7.44
C HIS A 60 0.83 -6.18 -6.35
N ILE A 61 0.35 -7.43 -6.29
CA ILE A 61 -0.59 -7.87 -5.25
C ILE A 61 0.06 -7.76 -3.87
N LEU A 62 1.29 -8.25 -3.70
CA LEU A 62 2.02 -8.14 -2.42
C LEU A 62 2.20 -6.67 -1.98
N ARG A 63 2.54 -5.79 -2.94
CA ARG A 63 2.65 -4.36 -2.68
C ARG A 63 1.33 -3.74 -2.25
N HIS A 64 0.24 -4.09 -2.92
CA HIS A 64 -1.10 -3.61 -2.60
C HIS A 64 -1.54 -4.09 -1.21
N SER A 65 -1.36 -5.37 -0.89
CA SER A 65 -1.66 -5.92 0.45
C SER A 65 -0.91 -5.19 1.55
N LYS A 66 0.38 -4.85 1.33
CA LYS A 66 1.13 -4.04 2.28
C LYS A 66 0.55 -2.62 2.44
N ALA A 67 0.14 -1.98 1.34
CA ALA A 67 -0.48 -0.66 1.37
C ALA A 67 -1.80 -0.67 2.16
N VAL A 68 -2.64 -1.69 1.93
CA VAL A 68 -3.89 -1.89 2.66
C VAL A 68 -3.61 -2.10 4.16
N HIS A 69 -2.69 -2.98 4.54
CA HIS A 69 -2.34 -3.19 5.95
C HIS A 69 -1.82 -1.91 6.64
N LEU A 70 -1.07 -1.06 5.93
CA LEU A 70 -0.62 0.22 6.48
C LEU A 70 -1.78 1.22 6.63
N THR A 71 -2.77 1.16 5.73
CA THR A 71 -3.96 2.00 5.77
C THR A 71 -4.89 1.57 6.91
N GLU A 72 -5.04 0.27 7.13
CA GLU A 72 -5.79 -0.30 8.27
C GLU A 72 -5.14 0.04 9.61
N ALA A 73 -3.81 0.18 9.65
CA ALA A 73 -3.05 0.66 10.81
C ALA A 73 -3.14 2.18 11.04
N ASP A 74 -4.02 2.89 10.32
CA ASP A 74 -4.27 4.33 10.43
C ASP A 74 -3.03 5.20 10.16
N ILE A 75 -2.08 4.68 9.36
CA ILE A 75 -0.91 5.44 8.95
C ILE A 75 -1.34 6.48 7.91
N ASN A 76 -0.89 7.73 8.07
CA ASN A 76 -1.25 8.79 7.13
C ASN A 76 -0.82 8.39 5.69
N PRO A 77 -1.74 8.47 4.70
CA PRO A 77 -1.48 8.08 3.31
C PRO A 77 -0.25 8.71 2.67
N VAL A 78 0.16 9.90 3.13
CA VAL A 78 1.40 10.57 2.70
C VAL A 78 2.62 9.69 3.02
N TYR A 79 2.71 9.15 4.24
CA TYR A 79 3.80 8.26 4.63
C TYR A 79 3.74 6.92 3.91
N ILE A 80 2.54 6.38 3.64
CA ILE A 80 2.36 5.13 2.89
C ILE A 80 2.89 5.30 1.47
N ARG A 81 2.57 6.41 0.81
CA ARG A 81 3.05 6.73 -0.53
C ARG A 81 4.58 6.83 -0.57
N ASP A 82 5.15 7.57 0.37
CA ASP A 82 6.60 7.77 0.43
C ASP A 82 7.32 6.43 0.73
N PHE A 83 6.75 5.59 1.60
CA PHE A 83 7.25 4.25 1.92
C PHE A 83 7.23 3.29 0.71
N LEU A 84 6.17 3.32 -0.10
CA LEU A 84 6.05 2.43 -1.26
C LEU A 84 6.84 2.96 -2.49
N GLY A 85 7.29 4.22 -2.45
CA GLY A 85 7.93 4.91 -3.56
C GLY A 85 6.92 5.52 -4.51
N HIS A 86 7.28 6.70 -5.08
CA HIS A 86 6.48 7.60 -5.95
C HIS A 86 5.94 7.00 -7.27
N THR A 87 5.57 5.73 -7.33
CA THR A 87 4.84 5.18 -8.47
C THR A 87 3.37 5.57 -8.32
N ASP A 88 2.97 6.61 -9.03
CA ASP A 88 1.61 6.99 -9.42
C ASP A 88 0.46 6.38 -8.58
N LEU A 89 0.42 6.67 -7.29
CA LEU A 89 -0.88 6.73 -6.62
C LEU A 89 -1.52 8.02 -7.13
N LYS A 90 -2.31 7.95 -8.20
CA LYS A 90 -3.34 8.96 -8.52
C LYS A 90 -4.45 8.95 -7.46
N VAL A 91 -4.07 8.96 -6.19
CA VAL A 91 -4.98 9.21 -5.09
C VAL A 91 -4.73 10.67 -4.75
N PRO A 92 -5.66 11.59 -5.09
CA PRO A 92 -5.47 13.00 -4.80
C PRO A 92 -5.21 13.15 -3.30
N GLN A 93 -4.25 14.02 -2.94
CA GLN A 93 -3.90 14.34 -1.55
C GLN A 93 -5.11 14.76 -0.68
N ILE A 94 -6.24 15.04 -1.33
CA ILE A 94 -7.55 15.35 -0.77
C ILE A 94 -8.11 14.20 0.10
N TYR A 95 -7.76 12.93 -0.16
CA TYR A 95 -8.19 11.81 0.71
C TYR A 95 -7.43 11.71 2.04
N SER A 96 -6.48 12.60 2.32
CA SER A 96 -5.88 12.74 3.66
C SER A 96 -6.87 13.25 4.73
N LYS A 97 -8.13 13.54 4.37
CA LYS A 97 -9.15 14.00 5.32
C LYS A 97 -9.89 12.82 5.97
N ALA A 98 -9.29 12.40 7.09
CA ALA A 98 -9.84 11.59 8.18
C ALA A 98 -10.22 10.14 7.80
N SER A 99 -9.56 9.19 8.48
CA SER A 99 -9.91 7.77 8.40
C SER A 99 -11.34 7.54 8.85
N VAL A 100 -11.97 6.50 8.32
CA VAL A 100 -13.35 6.14 8.66
C VAL A 100 -13.50 5.91 10.17
N LYS A 101 -12.44 5.41 10.84
CA LYS A 101 -12.39 5.27 12.29
C LYS A 101 -12.32 6.62 13.00
N MET A 102 -11.50 7.58 12.55
CA MET A 102 -11.53 8.95 13.10
C MET A 102 -12.90 9.61 12.95
N LYS A 103 -13.56 9.43 11.80
CA LYS A 103 -14.92 9.96 11.59
C LYS A 103 -15.92 9.28 12.52
N ARG A 104 -15.82 7.96 12.68
CA ARG A 104 -16.69 7.18 13.56
C ARG A 104 -16.46 7.51 15.04
N ASP A 105 -15.22 7.56 15.50
CA ASP A 105 -14.83 7.94 16.86
C ASP A 105 -15.22 9.40 17.16
N ALA A 106 -15.11 10.31 16.18
CA ALA A 106 -15.59 11.69 16.32
C ALA A 106 -17.11 11.77 16.41
N ILE A 107 -17.84 11.00 15.58
CA ILE A 107 -19.30 10.90 15.65
C ILE A 107 -19.73 10.27 16.98
N GLU A 108 -19.07 9.22 17.44
CA GLU A 108 -19.37 8.57 18.72
C GLU A 108 -19.06 9.47 19.92
N LYS A 109 -17.97 10.26 19.89
CA LYS A 109 -17.68 11.30 20.91
C LYS A 109 -18.73 12.41 20.94
N LEU A 110 -19.37 12.70 19.81
CA LEU A 110 -20.43 13.71 19.68
C LEU A 110 -21.84 13.13 19.90
N ALA A 111 -22.01 11.80 19.84
CA ALA A 111 -23.31 11.13 19.94
C ALA A 111 -24.00 11.28 21.31
N GLY A 112 -23.36 11.94 22.28
CA GLY A 112 -23.94 12.33 23.57
C GLY A 112 -24.32 13.82 23.68
N GLN A 113 -23.96 14.67 22.72
CA GLN A 113 -24.36 16.08 22.70
C GLN A 113 -25.42 16.30 21.62
N LYS A 114 -26.63 16.72 22.03
CA LYS A 114 -27.59 17.36 21.12
C LYS A 114 -26.92 18.59 20.53
N THR A 115 -26.31 18.44 19.36
CA THR A 115 -25.89 19.57 18.56
C THR A 115 -27.14 20.01 17.80
N PRO A 116 -27.58 21.27 17.87
CA PRO A 116 -28.61 21.76 16.97
C PRO A 116 -28.07 21.55 15.54
N LEU A 117 -28.79 20.76 14.73
CA LEU A 117 -28.58 20.77 13.30
C LEU A 117 -28.68 22.24 12.85
N PRO A 118 -27.74 22.78 12.07
CA PRO A 118 -27.94 24.09 11.48
C PRO A 118 -29.25 24.03 10.70
N GLU A 119 -30.16 24.97 10.97
CA GLU A 119 -31.43 25.06 10.27
C GLU A 119 -31.18 24.97 8.77
N THR A 120 -31.88 24.03 8.13
CA THR A 120 -31.71 23.67 6.72
C THR A 120 -32.31 24.74 5.82
N ASP A 121 -31.82 25.98 5.94
CA ASP A 121 -32.32 27.11 5.16
C ASP A 121 -31.22 27.86 4.40
N SER A 122 -29.98 27.33 4.43
CA SER A 122 -28.86 27.90 3.66
C SER A 122 -28.01 26.90 2.87
N LEU A 123 -28.44 25.63 2.76
CA LEU A 123 -27.87 24.70 1.76
C LEU A 123 -28.50 24.97 0.39
N VAL A 124 -28.11 26.12 -0.14
CA VAL A 124 -28.31 26.57 -1.51
C VAL A 124 -27.77 25.52 -2.48
N LYS A 125 -28.70 24.94 -3.26
CA LYS A 125 -28.54 24.36 -4.60
C LYS A 125 -27.14 23.84 -4.94
N THR A 126 -26.82 22.62 -4.51
CA THR A 126 -25.81 21.82 -5.23
C THR A 126 -26.54 20.95 -6.24
N LYS A 127 -26.20 21.15 -7.52
CA LYS A 127 -26.73 20.44 -8.68
C LYS A 127 -26.63 18.93 -8.41
N ASN A 128 -27.76 18.23 -8.54
CA ASN A 128 -27.85 16.80 -8.28
C ASN A 128 -27.04 16.06 -9.36
N TRP A 129 -26.06 15.24 -8.96
CA TRP A 129 -25.17 14.51 -9.87
C TRP A 129 -25.89 13.46 -10.74
N VAL A 130 -27.17 13.22 -10.46
CA VAL A 130 -28.05 12.31 -11.20
C VAL A 130 -28.46 12.89 -12.56
N ASP A 131 -28.29 14.20 -12.79
CA ASP A 131 -28.77 14.88 -14.01
C ASP A 131 -27.66 15.30 -15.01
N ASP A 132 -26.39 14.95 -14.78
CA ASP A 132 -25.30 15.28 -15.73
C ASP A 132 -25.22 14.23 -16.85
N LYS A 133 -25.79 14.58 -18.01
CA LYS A 133 -25.81 13.75 -19.23
C LYS A 133 -24.48 13.68 -20.00
N ASP A 134 -23.43 14.36 -19.53
CA ASP A 134 -22.09 14.34 -20.15
C ASP A 134 -21.16 13.27 -19.57
N LEU A 135 -21.69 12.31 -18.80
CA LEU A 135 -20.97 11.14 -18.28
C LEU A 135 -21.31 9.85 -19.06
N MET A 136 -21.36 9.95 -20.40
CA MET A 136 -21.20 8.80 -21.31
C MET A 136 -20.02 9.00 -22.25
#